data_AF-A0A0P7GM50-F1
#
_entry.id   AF-A0A0P7GM50-F1
#
_cell.length_a   1.000
_cell.length_b   1.000
_cell.length_c   1.000
_cell.angle_alpha   90.00
_cell.angle_beta   90.00
_cell.angle_gamma   90.00
#
_symmetry.space_group_name_H-M   'P 1'
#
loop_
_entity.id
_entity.type
_entity.pdbx_description
1 polymer ?
#
loop_
_entity_poly.entity_id
_entity_poly.type
_entity_poly.pdbx_seq_one_letter_code
_entity_poly.pdbx_strand_id
1 'polypeptide(L)'
;MAVAEDGRWRSGVGEVAAVPVTYRGTVFGVFCVYTDAAMSLGREERAVLSAIGRTIGVGLNAIDSQSSLTTDSGFEVAFTVGAPTLPLVQLADRADCSLRQAGVVPGDDGPTVLCTAVDVTAAELREAADAVAGVRSCRCVAERAENPLFAFALGDLPLLDAVRTHGLRLADLQVDASGVTVVARGQQEAGARSLVDELESEYGPVDVRGFRDSPARETTLTEFVVDVEERLTDRQQQALTTAVAAGYFEWPRETDGDELAASFGVARSTFHQHLRAALRKLLAAFDDAIAR
;
A
#
# COMPACT_ATOMS: atom_id res chain seq x y z
N MET A 1 19.36 -25.13 18.88
CA MET A 1 19.17 -24.27 17.68
C MET A 1 18.64 -22.92 18.15
N ALA A 2 19.03 -21.82 17.51
CA ALA A 2 18.56 -20.48 17.87
C ALA A 2 17.82 -19.84 16.70
N VAL A 3 16.75 -19.09 16.98
CA VAL A 3 15.89 -18.49 15.96
C VAL A 3 15.74 -17.01 16.27
N ALA A 4 15.76 -16.19 15.22
CA ALA A 4 15.49 -14.77 15.31
C ALA A 4 13.97 -14.55 15.34
N GLU A 5 13.49 -13.97 16.44
CA GLU A 5 12.11 -13.53 16.62
C GLU A 5 12.19 -12.09 17.17
N ASP A 6 11.53 -11.13 16.54
CA ASP A 6 11.55 -9.71 16.90
C ASP A 6 12.96 -9.13 17.13
N GLY A 7 13.91 -9.50 16.26
CA GLY A 7 15.30 -9.04 16.34
C GLY A 7 16.11 -9.60 17.52
N ARG A 8 15.58 -10.59 18.25
CA ARG A 8 16.26 -11.25 19.38
C ARG A 8 16.47 -12.73 19.10
N TRP A 9 17.57 -13.26 19.62
CA TRP A 9 17.90 -14.69 19.54
C TRP A 9 17.19 -15.46 20.64
N ARG A 10 16.28 -16.36 20.28
CA ARG A 10 15.74 -17.35 21.21
C ARG A 10 16.55 -18.63 21.19
N SER A 11 16.93 -19.12 22.37
CA SER A 11 17.58 -20.43 22.56
C SER A 11 16.60 -21.39 23.23
N GLY A 12 16.44 -22.61 22.72
CA GLY A 12 15.50 -23.61 23.26
C GLY A 12 14.53 -24.24 22.26
N VAL A 13 14.85 -24.21 20.97
CA VAL A 13 14.01 -24.81 19.91
C VAL A 13 14.02 -26.34 20.01
N GLY A 14 12.83 -26.93 20.01
CA GLY A 14 12.58 -28.37 19.97
C GLY A 14 12.75 -28.96 18.58
N GLU A 15 11.79 -28.75 17.69
CA GLU A 15 11.84 -29.21 16.30
C GLU A 15 11.71 -28.06 15.30
N VAL A 16 12.19 -28.31 14.07
CA VAL A 16 12.09 -27.37 12.95
C VAL A 16 11.46 -28.06 11.76
N ALA A 17 10.42 -27.46 11.21
CA ALA A 17 9.91 -27.80 9.88
C ALA A 17 10.26 -26.70 8.89
N ALA A 18 11.08 -27.05 7.92
CA ALA A 18 11.27 -26.27 6.70
C ALA A 18 10.19 -26.69 5.69
N VAL A 19 9.26 -25.78 5.41
CA VAL A 19 8.10 -26.06 4.56
C VAL A 19 8.28 -25.34 3.22
N PRO A 20 8.40 -26.07 2.10
CA PRO A 20 8.55 -25.44 0.81
C PRO A 20 7.23 -24.77 0.40
N VAL A 21 7.34 -23.52 -0.06
CA VAL A 21 6.23 -22.77 -0.65
C VAL A 21 6.23 -23.08 -2.14
N THR A 22 5.20 -23.80 -2.61
CA THR A 22 5.22 -24.38 -3.96
C THR A 22 3.91 -24.20 -4.71
N TYR A 23 4.01 -24.01 -6.02
CA TYR A 23 2.87 -24.07 -6.93
C TYR A 23 3.25 -24.81 -8.22
N ARG A 24 2.42 -25.79 -8.64
CA ARG A 24 2.62 -26.63 -9.85
C ARG A 24 4.05 -27.18 -10.05
N GLY A 25 4.77 -27.46 -8.96
CA GLY A 25 6.14 -28.02 -9.00
C GLY A 25 7.26 -26.99 -8.91
N THR A 26 6.95 -25.69 -8.97
CA THR A 26 7.91 -24.60 -8.73
C THR A 26 7.98 -24.25 -7.24
N VAL A 27 9.18 -24.06 -6.71
CA VAL A 27 9.44 -23.64 -5.31
C VAL A 27 9.76 -22.15 -5.29
N PHE A 28 8.94 -21.37 -4.60
CA PHE A 28 9.08 -19.90 -4.49
C PHE A 28 9.91 -19.49 -3.28
N GLY A 29 10.01 -20.38 -2.29
CA GLY A 29 10.74 -20.14 -1.06
C GLY A 29 10.46 -21.23 -0.03
N VAL A 30 10.90 -21.00 1.19
CA VAL A 30 10.69 -21.91 2.33
C VAL A 30 10.29 -21.04 3.52
N PHE A 31 9.23 -21.39 4.21
CA PHE A 31 8.97 -20.84 5.55
C PHE A 31 9.30 -21.89 6.59
N CYS A 32 9.86 -21.43 7.71
CA CYS A 32 10.32 -22.30 8.77
C CYS A 32 9.40 -22.15 9.98
N VAL A 33 8.96 -23.29 10.51
CA VAL A 33 8.22 -23.35 11.78
C VAL A 33 9.13 -23.99 12.82
N TYR A 34 9.22 -23.33 13.96
CA TYR A 34 10.01 -23.76 15.11
C TYR A 34 9.06 -24.07 16.25
N THR A 35 9.30 -25.16 16.95
CA THR A 35 8.52 -25.51 18.14
C THR A 35 9.34 -25.32 19.41
N ASP A 36 8.67 -25.06 20.53
CA ASP A 36 9.29 -25.20 21.84
C ASP A 36 9.62 -26.66 22.13
N ALA A 37 10.61 -26.90 22.99
CA ALA A 37 11.13 -28.24 23.32
C ALA A 37 10.07 -29.28 23.77
N ALA A 38 8.87 -28.86 24.15
CA ALA A 38 7.78 -29.73 24.58
C ALA A 38 6.82 -30.16 23.44
N MET A 39 6.95 -29.59 22.23
CA MET A 39 6.04 -29.86 21.11
C MET A 39 6.75 -30.55 19.95
N SER A 40 6.20 -31.69 19.50
CA SER A 40 6.67 -32.46 18.35
C SER A 40 5.80 -32.26 17.12
N LEU A 41 6.41 -32.15 15.94
CA LEU A 41 5.71 -32.04 14.66
C LEU A 41 5.39 -33.43 14.11
N GLY A 42 4.19 -33.90 14.43
CA GLY A 42 3.62 -35.14 13.95
C GLY A 42 3.24 -35.12 12.47
N ARG A 43 2.60 -36.21 12.02
CA ARG A 43 2.17 -36.35 10.62
C ARG A 43 1.04 -35.39 10.24
N GLU A 44 0.14 -35.10 11.18
CA GLU A 44 -1.00 -34.21 10.96
C GLU A 44 -0.53 -32.76 10.81
N GLU A 45 0.38 -32.30 11.68
CA GLU A 45 0.97 -30.96 11.62
C GLU A 45 1.76 -30.76 10.33
N ARG A 46 2.56 -31.75 9.91
CA ARG A 46 3.29 -31.69 8.63
C ARG A 46 2.34 -31.61 7.43
N ALA A 47 1.19 -32.29 7.48
CA ALA A 47 0.19 -32.22 6.41
C ALA A 47 -0.47 -30.83 6.34
N VAL A 48 -0.80 -30.24 7.49
CA VAL A 48 -1.34 -28.87 7.59
C VAL A 48 -0.32 -27.85 7.10
N LEU A 49 0.92 -27.92 7.57
CA LEU A 49 2.00 -27.04 7.13
C LEU A 49 2.24 -27.14 5.62
N SER A 50 2.25 -28.36 5.07
CA SER A 50 2.36 -28.58 3.63
C SER A 50 1.19 -27.99 2.85
N ALA A 51 -0.03 -28.05 3.40
CA ALA A 51 -1.20 -27.39 2.81
C ALA A 51 -1.05 -25.87 2.82
N ILE A 52 -0.58 -25.29 3.93
CA ILE A 52 -0.30 -23.85 4.03
C ILE A 52 0.77 -23.44 3.00
N GLY A 53 1.87 -24.19 2.85
CA GLY A 53 2.90 -23.90 1.84
C GLY A 53 2.40 -23.95 0.40
N ARG A 54 1.44 -24.83 0.09
CA ARG A 54 0.76 -24.82 -1.21
C ARG A 54 -0.18 -23.61 -1.36
N THR A 55 -0.94 -23.26 -0.33
CA THR A 55 -1.86 -22.10 -0.38
C THR A 55 -1.10 -20.79 -0.53
N ILE A 56 -0.02 -20.60 0.23
CA ILE A 56 0.90 -19.46 0.06
C ILE A 56 1.52 -19.52 -1.34
N GLY A 57 1.89 -20.70 -1.84
CA GLY A 57 2.40 -20.88 -3.20
C GLY A 57 1.39 -20.49 -4.28
N VAL A 58 0.09 -20.75 -4.09
CA VAL A 58 -0.98 -20.28 -4.99
C VAL A 58 -1.07 -18.76 -4.97
N GLY A 59 -1.01 -18.13 -3.79
CA GLY A 59 -1.03 -16.67 -3.65
C GLY A 59 0.20 -16.00 -4.24
N LEU A 60 1.41 -16.51 -3.91
CA LEU A 60 2.66 -16.04 -4.50
C LEU A 60 2.68 -16.29 -6.00
N ASN A 61 2.17 -17.41 -6.49
CA ASN A 61 2.02 -17.60 -7.93
C ASN A 61 0.98 -16.66 -8.51
N ALA A 62 -0.10 -16.25 -7.84
CA ALA A 62 -1.00 -15.23 -8.38
C ALA A 62 -0.33 -13.83 -8.43
N ILE A 63 0.65 -13.59 -7.56
CA ILE A 63 1.50 -12.39 -7.55
C ILE A 63 2.64 -12.52 -8.57
N ASP A 64 3.19 -13.72 -8.78
CA ASP A 64 4.37 -14.01 -9.60
C ASP A 64 4.02 -14.54 -10.99
N SER A 65 2.83 -15.08 -11.25
CA SER A 65 2.32 -15.30 -12.61
C SER A 65 2.00 -13.98 -13.30
N GLN A 66 2.12 -12.86 -12.57
CA GLN A 66 2.33 -11.53 -13.14
C GLN A 66 3.72 -11.39 -13.77
N SER A 67 4.57 -12.43 -13.80
CA SER A 67 5.98 -12.39 -14.21
C SER A 67 6.36 -13.09 -15.52
N SER A 68 5.43 -13.74 -16.23
CA SER A 68 5.83 -14.49 -17.43
C SER A 68 4.79 -14.59 -18.54
N LEU A 69 5.23 -14.10 -19.70
CA LEU A 69 4.73 -14.34 -21.07
C LEU A 69 3.67 -13.38 -21.63
N THR A 70 4.00 -12.09 -21.73
CA THR A 70 3.53 -11.23 -22.83
C THR A 70 4.59 -10.20 -23.21
N THR A 71 4.65 -9.81 -24.47
CA THR A 71 5.53 -8.76 -25.03
C THR A 71 5.03 -7.34 -24.73
N ASP A 72 4.23 -7.17 -23.67
CA ASP A 72 3.58 -5.91 -23.28
C ASP A 72 4.03 -5.54 -21.85
N SER A 73 5.34 -5.50 -21.64
CA SER A 73 5.98 -5.25 -20.33
C SER A 73 5.69 -3.83 -19.87
N GLY A 74 5.05 -3.70 -18.69
CA GLY A 74 4.92 -2.42 -18.02
C GLY A 74 6.27 -1.90 -17.54
N PHE A 75 6.33 -0.61 -17.23
CA PHE A 75 7.54 0.05 -16.79
C PHE A 75 7.39 0.56 -15.36
N GLU A 76 8.41 0.37 -14.53
CA GLU A 76 8.50 0.94 -13.19
C GLU A 76 9.70 1.88 -13.10
N VAL A 77 9.46 3.07 -12.54
CA VAL A 77 10.50 4.02 -12.15
C VAL A 77 10.48 4.21 -10.64
N ALA A 78 11.67 4.17 -10.04
CA ALA A 78 11.88 4.60 -8.67
C ALA A 78 12.84 5.78 -8.66
N PHE A 79 12.45 6.88 -8.04
CA PHE A 79 13.28 8.07 -7.93
C PHE A 79 13.11 8.77 -6.58
N THR A 80 14.08 9.61 -6.25
CA THR A 80 14.04 10.48 -5.07
C THR A 80 14.28 11.92 -5.49
N VAL A 81 13.50 12.82 -4.93
CA VAL A 81 13.63 14.26 -5.16
C VAL A 81 13.45 14.99 -3.84
N GLY A 82 14.28 16.02 -3.60
CA GLY A 82 14.27 16.75 -2.33
C GLY A 82 12.94 17.49 -2.10
N ALA A 83 12.44 18.16 -3.13
CA ALA A 83 11.13 18.83 -3.16
C ALA A 83 10.71 19.54 -1.84
N PRO A 84 11.55 20.45 -1.29
CA PRO A 84 11.34 21.05 0.05
C PRO A 84 10.11 21.98 0.13
N THR A 85 9.52 22.29 -1.02
CA THR A 85 8.28 23.07 -1.13
C THR A 85 7.02 22.21 -1.01
N LEU A 86 7.14 20.88 -1.09
CA LEU A 86 5.98 19.99 -0.95
C LEU A 86 5.49 19.97 0.51
N PRO A 87 4.18 20.12 0.75
CA PRO A 87 3.64 20.16 2.11
C PRO A 87 3.98 18.91 2.94
N LEU A 88 4.01 17.72 2.32
CA LEU A 88 4.35 16.48 3.04
C LEU A 88 5.82 16.43 3.46
N VAL A 89 6.74 17.02 2.68
CA VAL A 89 8.18 17.09 3.04
C VAL A 89 8.37 18.05 4.21
N GLN A 90 7.74 19.23 4.14
CA GLN A 90 7.77 20.20 5.24
C GLN A 90 7.15 19.65 6.53
N LEU A 91 6.08 18.87 6.40
CA LEU A 91 5.46 18.19 7.52
C LEU A 91 6.39 17.15 8.13
N ALA A 92 7.02 16.31 7.30
CA ALA A 92 7.95 15.28 7.74
C ALA A 92 9.18 15.87 8.45
N ASP A 93 9.77 16.94 7.89
CA ASP A 93 10.88 17.68 8.49
C ASP A 93 10.49 18.31 9.84
N ARG A 94 9.33 18.98 9.89
CA ARG A 94 8.86 19.66 11.11
C ARG A 94 8.51 18.69 12.25
N ALA A 95 7.98 17.53 11.91
CA ALA A 95 7.57 16.51 12.87
C ALA A 95 8.68 15.48 13.14
N ASP A 96 9.84 15.61 12.49
CA ASP A 96 10.95 14.64 12.53
C ASP A 96 10.47 13.18 12.32
N CYS A 97 9.65 12.99 11.28
CA CYS A 97 8.92 11.74 11.06
C CYS A 97 9.06 11.24 9.62
N SER A 98 8.74 9.96 9.43
CA SER A 98 8.61 9.37 8.08
C SER A 98 7.15 9.06 7.77
N LEU A 99 6.68 9.48 6.60
CA LEU A 99 5.34 9.21 6.10
C LEU A 99 5.42 8.22 4.94
N ARG A 100 4.54 7.22 4.93
CA ARG A 100 4.38 6.31 3.79
C ARG A 100 2.93 6.29 3.34
N GLN A 101 2.71 6.49 2.05
CA GLN A 101 1.39 6.46 1.46
C GLN A 101 0.77 5.06 1.59
N ALA A 102 -0.47 5.03 2.08
CA ALA A 102 -1.32 3.85 2.20
C ALA A 102 -2.50 3.91 1.21
N GLY A 103 -2.82 5.09 0.68
CA GLY A 103 -3.89 5.29 -0.29
C GLY A 103 -3.96 6.73 -0.78
N VAL A 104 -4.50 6.94 -1.98
CA VAL A 104 -4.96 8.27 -2.41
C VAL A 104 -6.45 8.14 -2.67
N VAL A 105 -7.24 9.01 -2.05
CA VAL A 105 -8.68 8.99 -2.19
C VAL A 105 -9.17 10.33 -2.76
N PRO A 106 -10.09 10.28 -3.74
CA PRO A 106 -10.74 11.50 -4.22
C PRO A 106 -11.63 12.08 -3.11
N GLY A 107 -11.79 13.39 -3.13
CA GLY A 107 -12.64 14.12 -2.19
C GLY A 107 -13.20 15.38 -2.86
N ASP A 108 -14.31 15.88 -2.32
CA ASP A 108 -15.02 17.04 -2.88
C ASP A 108 -14.13 18.29 -2.95
N ASP A 109 -13.21 18.43 -1.98
CA ASP A 109 -12.26 19.53 -1.91
C ASP A 109 -10.92 19.21 -2.60
N GLY A 110 -10.76 18.03 -3.21
CA GLY A 110 -9.53 17.55 -3.87
C GLY A 110 -8.82 16.41 -3.12
N PRO A 111 -7.58 16.09 -3.55
CA PRO A 111 -6.62 15.18 -2.95
C PRO A 111 -6.76 14.85 -1.47
N THR A 112 -7.15 13.64 -1.05
CA THR A 112 -6.77 13.17 0.29
C THR A 112 -5.76 12.05 0.19
N VAL A 113 -4.57 12.26 0.74
CA VAL A 113 -3.53 11.23 0.82
C VAL A 113 -3.64 10.57 2.20
N LEU A 114 -3.80 9.25 2.19
CA LEU A 114 -3.70 8.43 3.39
C LEU A 114 -2.25 8.05 3.57
N CYS A 115 -1.66 8.34 4.73
CA CYS A 115 -0.29 7.93 5.05
C CYS A 115 -0.23 7.26 6.41
N THR A 116 0.58 6.22 6.55
CA THR A 116 1.09 5.79 7.85
C THR A 116 2.26 6.66 8.25
N ALA A 117 2.40 6.94 9.54
CA ALA A 117 3.51 7.74 10.08
C ALA A 117 4.38 6.90 11.03
N VAL A 118 5.69 7.12 11.00
CA VAL A 118 6.67 6.49 11.89
C VAL A 118 7.40 7.58 12.67
N ASP A 119 7.84 7.25 13.89
CA ASP A 119 8.61 8.12 14.78
C ASP A 119 7.87 9.38 15.27
N VAL A 120 6.53 9.38 15.20
CA VAL A 120 5.71 10.52 15.64
C VAL A 120 4.39 10.08 16.27
N THR A 121 3.92 10.83 17.26
CA THR A 121 2.58 10.64 17.82
C THR A 121 1.51 11.40 17.03
N ALA A 122 0.24 10.99 17.18
CA ALA A 122 -0.86 11.69 16.52
C ALA A 122 -1.02 13.15 16.95
N ALA A 123 -0.69 13.47 18.20
CA ALA A 123 -0.75 14.83 18.71
C ALA A 123 0.33 15.73 18.06
N GLU A 124 1.57 15.26 18.01
CA GLU A 124 2.71 15.99 17.42
C GLU A 124 2.52 16.20 15.92
N LEU A 125 2.09 15.16 15.19
CA LEU A 125 1.91 15.26 13.75
C LEU A 125 0.77 16.23 13.38
N ARG A 126 -0.30 16.27 14.18
CA ARG A 126 -1.40 17.22 13.99
C ARG A 126 -0.95 18.66 14.27
N GLU A 127 -0.18 18.87 15.34
CA GLU A 127 0.37 20.19 15.66
C GLU A 127 1.34 20.68 14.56
N ALA A 128 2.18 19.78 14.03
CA ALA A 128 3.05 20.10 12.91
C ALA A 128 2.25 20.45 11.64
N ALA A 129 1.19 19.70 11.34
CA ALA A 129 0.32 19.93 10.18
C ALA A 129 -0.37 21.31 10.21
N ASP A 130 -0.81 21.77 11.39
CA ASP A 130 -1.44 23.08 11.54
C ASP A 130 -0.50 24.25 11.19
N ALA A 131 0.82 24.00 11.19
CA ALA A 131 1.85 25.00 10.89
C ALA A 131 2.39 24.93 9.44
N VAL A 132 1.99 23.93 8.65
CA VAL A 132 2.49 23.73 7.28
C VAL A 132 1.49 24.31 6.27
N ALA A 133 1.94 25.30 5.51
CA ALA A 133 1.15 25.85 4.40
C ALA A 133 0.90 24.76 3.33
N GLY A 134 -0.35 24.61 2.91
CA GLY A 134 -0.75 23.60 1.93
C GLY A 134 -1.34 22.32 2.53
N VAL A 135 -1.19 22.08 3.84
CA VAL A 135 -1.99 21.08 4.56
C VAL A 135 -3.30 21.74 5.00
N ARG A 136 -4.41 21.38 4.37
CA ARG A 136 -5.74 21.95 4.67
C ARG A 136 -6.41 21.25 5.84
N SER A 137 -6.18 19.95 5.99
CA SER A 137 -6.58 19.20 7.17
C SER A 137 -5.68 18.00 7.38
N CYS A 138 -5.48 17.66 8.66
CA CYS A 138 -4.85 16.43 9.11
C CYS A 138 -5.80 15.74 10.08
N ARG A 139 -6.19 14.50 9.79
CA ARG A 139 -7.03 13.68 10.68
C ARG A 139 -6.38 12.33 10.92
N CYS A 140 -6.30 11.92 12.18
CA CYS A 140 -5.99 10.55 12.51
C CYS A 140 -7.22 9.68 12.16
N VAL A 141 -7.01 8.70 11.28
CA VAL A 141 -8.03 7.75 10.82
C VAL A 141 -8.02 6.51 11.69
N ALA A 142 -6.82 6.03 12.04
CA ALA A 142 -6.63 4.90 12.93
C ALA A 142 -5.43 5.18 13.84
N GLU A 143 -5.68 5.20 15.14
CA GLU A 143 -4.63 5.37 16.15
C GLU A 143 -4.04 3.99 16.46
N ARG A 144 -2.77 3.81 16.13
CA ARG A 144 -2.03 2.56 16.31
C ARG A 144 -0.76 2.83 17.10
N ALA A 145 -0.32 1.85 17.89
CA ALA A 145 0.94 1.95 18.63
C ALA A 145 2.15 2.09 17.68
N GLU A 146 2.07 1.45 16.52
CA GLU A 146 3.03 1.55 15.42
C GLU A 146 2.28 1.93 14.16
N ASN A 147 2.87 2.80 13.34
CA ASN A 147 2.32 3.18 12.03
C ASN A 147 0.88 3.75 12.06
N PRO A 148 0.55 4.74 12.93
CA PRO A 148 -0.76 5.39 12.91
C PRO A 148 -1.12 5.93 11.52
N LEU A 149 -2.39 5.79 11.13
CA LEU A 149 -2.90 6.17 9.82
C LEU A 149 -3.50 7.57 9.87
N PHE A 150 -3.07 8.45 8.96
CA PHE A 150 -3.56 9.80 8.82
C PHE A 150 -4.14 10.05 7.44
N ALA A 151 -5.17 10.90 7.39
CA ALA A 151 -5.69 11.49 6.17
C ALA A 151 -5.26 12.95 6.09
N PHE A 152 -4.53 13.29 5.03
CA PHE A 152 -4.09 14.64 4.72
C PHE A 152 -4.88 15.18 3.53
N ALA A 153 -5.72 16.19 3.77
CA ALA A 153 -6.28 16.98 2.68
C ALA A 153 -5.26 18.05 2.30
N LEU A 154 -4.74 17.97 1.07
CA LEU A 154 -3.67 18.84 0.59
C LEU A 154 -4.23 19.83 -0.43
N GLY A 155 -3.74 21.07 -0.42
CA GLY A 155 -4.17 22.13 -1.34
C GLY A 155 -3.92 21.72 -2.80
N ASP A 156 -2.65 21.46 -3.11
CA ASP A 156 -2.19 20.96 -4.40
C ASP A 156 -1.23 19.78 -4.17
N LEU A 157 -1.19 18.85 -5.13
CA LEU A 157 -0.26 17.71 -5.16
C LEU A 157 0.39 17.61 -6.54
N PRO A 158 1.25 18.58 -6.92
CA PRO A 158 1.81 18.65 -8.29
C PRO A 158 2.52 17.36 -8.67
N LEU A 159 3.23 16.73 -7.72
CA LEU A 159 3.88 15.43 -7.92
C LEU A 159 2.91 14.33 -8.37
N LEU A 160 1.73 14.23 -7.74
CA LEU A 160 0.75 13.19 -8.12
C LEU A 160 0.07 13.51 -9.46
N ASP A 161 -0.16 14.78 -9.72
CA ASP A 161 -0.73 15.22 -10.99
C ASP A 161 0.26 15.06 -12.15
N ALA A 162 1.55 15.31 -11.93
CA ALA A 162 2.62 15.02 -12.89
C ALA A 162 2.69 13.52 -13.21
N VAL A 163 2.66 12.66 -12.18
CA VAL A 163 2.61 11.19 -12.36
C VAL A 163 1.44 10.80 -13.28
N ARG A 164 0.24 11.33 -13.01
CA ARG A 164 -0.97 11.02 -13.81
C ARG A 164 -0.89 11.59 -15.23
N THR A 165 -0.36 12.80 -15.38
CA THR A 165 -0.24 13.51 -16.67
C THR A 165 0.64 12.73 -17.64
N HIS A 166 1.68 12.08 -17.13
CA HIS A 166 2.58 11.23 -17.93
C HIS A 166 2.11 9.78 -18.07
N GLY A 167 0.85 9.48 -17.76
CA GLY A 167 0.26 8.16 -17.93
C GLY A 167 0.81 7.10 -16.97
N LEU A 168 1.41 7.54 -15.86
CA LEU A 168 1.90 6.69 -14.79
C LEU A 168 0.87 6.63 -13.66
N ARG A 169 0.98 5.58 -12.86
CA ARG A 169 0.23 5.40 -11.62
C ARG A 169 1.20 5.34 -10.45
N LEU A 170 0.84 6.00 -9.36
CA LEU A 170 1.58 5.90 -8.11
C LEU A 170 1.49 4.48 -7.57
N ALA A 171 2.65 3.88 -7.29
CA ALA A 171 2.77 2.55 -6.70
C ALA A 171 3.17 2.61 -5.23
N ASP A 172 4.05 3.54 -4.87
CA ASP A 172 4.49 3.80 -3.49
C ASP A 172 4.95 5.25 -3.40
N LEU A 173 4.78 5.85 -2.23
CA LEU A 173 5.29 7.19 -1.91
C LEU A 173 5.74 7.20 -0.47
N GLN A 174 6.99 7.60 -0.25
CA GLN A 174 7.60 7.73 1.06
C GLN A 174 8.17 9.14 1.18
N VAL A 175 7.96 9.77 2.34
CA VAL A 175 8.37 11.14 2.60
C VAL A 175 9.09 11.19 3.94
N ASP A 176 10.23 11.85 3.96
CA ASP A 176 11.00 12.17 5.16
C ASP A 176 11.58 13.59 5.03
N ALA A 177 12.40 14.02 5.99
CA ALA A 177 13.04 15.34 5.97
C ALA A 177 13.98 15.56 4.77
N SER A 178 14.47 14.50 4.13
CA SER A 178 15.37 14.58 2.97
C SER A 178 14.63 14.75 1.64
N GLY A 179 13.34 14.43 1.61
CA GLY A 179 12.48 14.62 0.45
C GLY A 179 11.46 13.51 0.26
N VAL A 180 11.13 13.23 -1.00
CA VAL A 180 10.15 12.23 -1.39
C VAL A 180 10.78 11.15 -2.27
N THR A 181 10.56 9.90 -1.90
CA THR A 181 10.82 8.73 -2.74
C THR A 181 9.51 8.28 -3.36
N VAL A 182 9.50 8.14 -4.68
CA VAL A 182 8.34 7.73 -5.46
C VAL A 182 8.65 6.45 -6.21
N VAL A 183 7.70 5.52 -6.22
CA VAL A 183 7.62 4.44 -7.20
C VAL A 183 6.41 4.71 -8.07
N ALA A 184 6.61 4.81 -9.38
CA ALA A 184 5.55 5.02 -10.36
C ALA A 184 5.62 3.93 -11.45
N ARG A 185 4.45 3.54 -11.96
CA ARG A 185 4.31 2.48 -12.96
C ARG A 185 3.50 2.94 -14.15
N GLY A 186 3.88 2.55 -15.36
CA GLY A 186 3.09 2.80 -16.56
C GLY A 186 3.33 1.76 -17.65
N GLN A 187 2.85 2.08 -18.85
CA GLN A 187 2.96 1.18 -20.01
C GLN A 187 4.22 1.45 -20.85
N GLN A 188 4.79 2.66 -20.76
CA GLN A 188 5.88 3.09 -21.61
C GLN A 188 6.93 3.82 -20.78
N GLU A 189 8.21 3.46 -20.98
CA GLU A 189 9.36 4.15 -20.39
C GLU A 189 9.35 5.66 -20.69
N ALA A 190 8.87 6.05 -21.87
CA ALA A 190 8.82 7.46 -22.28
C ALA A 190 8.06 8.35 -21.28
N GLY A 191 6.96 7.86 -20.70
CA GLY A 191 6.21 8.61 -19.68
C GLY A 191 7.02 8.82 -18.41
N ALA A 192 7.79 7.81 -17.99
CA ALA A 192 8.64 7.93 -16.82
C ALA A 192 9.82 8.88 -17.00
N ARG A 193 10.42 8.92 -18.19
CA ARG A 193 11.46 9.92 -18.51
C ARG A 193 10.88 11.33 -18.48
N SER A 194 9.73 11.54 -19.12
CA SER A 194 9.04 12.85 -19.10
C SER A 194 8.67 13.30 -17.68
N LEU A 195 8.26 12.37 -16.81
CA LEU A 195 8.01 12.67 -15.39
C LEU A 195 9.30 13.13 -14.70
N VAL A 196 10.40 12.41 -14.87
CA VAL A 196 11.69 12.78 -14.25
C VAL A 196 12.13 14.16 -14.75
N ASP A 197 12.06 14.42 -16.05
CA ASP A 197 12.44 15.71 -16.65
C ASP A 197 11.59 16.88 -16.10
N GLU A 198 10.28 16.68 -15.93
CA GLU A 198 9.38 17.68 -15.33
C GLU A 198 9.75 17.95 -13.87
N LEU A 199 9.97 16.89 -13.08
CA LEU A 199 10.33 17.02 -11.67
C LEU A 199 11.72 17.63 -11.48
N GLU A 200 12.67 17.34 -12.37
CA GLU A 200 13.98 17.99 -12.37
C GLU A 200 13.87 19.49 -12.61
N SER A 201 12.99 19.90 -13.53
CA SER A 201 12.74 21.31 -13.82
C SER A 201 12.03 22.04 -12.66
N GLU A 202 11.15 21.36 -11.94
CA GLU A 202 10.33 21.98 -10.88
C GLU A 202 11.04 21.98 -9.51
N TYR A 203 11.70 20.88 -9.15
CA TYR A 203 12.21 20.64 -7.80
C TYR A 203 13.74 20.50 -7.72
N GLY A 204 14.44 20.53 -8.85
CA GLY A 204 15.89 20.34 -8.92
C GLY A 204 16.30 18.87 -9.06
N PRO A 205 17.57 18.51 -8.81
CA PRO A 205 18.12 17.20 -9.15
C PRO A 205 17.27 16.02 -8.65
N VAL A 206 16.96 15.09 -9.57
CA VAL A 206 16.23 13.85 -9.27
C VAL A 206 17.21 12.69 -9.28
N ASP A 207 17.29 11.97 -8.16
CA ASP A 207 18.08 10.74 -8.07
C ASP A 207 17.24 9.56 -8.54
N VAL A 208 17.41 9.17 -9.81
CA VAL A 208 16.73 7.99 -10.36
C VAL A 208 17.43 6.73 -9.86
N ARG A 209 16.75 6.02 -8.95
CA ARG A 209 17.25 4.76 -8.35
C ARG A 209 17.15 3.58 -9.30
N GLY A 210 16.27 3.65 -10.29
CA GLY A 210 16.22 2.68 -11.35
C GLY A 210 14.99 2.76 -12.22
N PHE A 211 15.19 2.32 -13.45
CA PHE A 211 14.17 2.00 -14.42
C PHE A 211 14.15 0.48 -14.58
N ARG A 212 13.00 -0.14 -14.36
CA ARG A 212 12.86 -1.59 -14.47
C ARG A 212 11.67 -1.94 -15.35
N ASP A 213 11.92 -2.87 -16.26
CA ASP A 213 10.83 -3.61 -16.89
C ASP A 213 10.09 -4.34 -15.76
N SER A 214 8.88 -3.87 -15.47
CA SER A 214 7.96 -4.59 -14.63
C SER A 214 7.34 -5.65 -15.52
N PRO A 215 7.28 -6.91 -15.08
CA PRO A 215 6.56 -7.86 -15.89
C PRO A 215 5.10 -7.43 -16.01
N ALA A 216 4.55 -7.66 -17.19
CA ALA A 216 3.19 -7.28 -17.53
C ALA A 216 2.22 -7.91 -16.53
N ARG A 217 1.47 -7.10 -15.78
CA ARG A 217 0.20 -7.61 -15.27
C ARG A 217 -0.64 -7.91 -16.50
N GLU A 218 -1.25 -9.09 -16.53
CA GLU A 218 -2.20 -9.44 -17.58
C GLU A 218 -3.13 -8.24 -17.83
N THR A 219 -3.32 -7.87 -19.09
CA THR A 219 -4.14 -6.72 -19.50
C THR A 219 -5.51 -6.76 -18.80
N THR A 220 -6.04 -7.97 -18.57
CA THR A 220 -7.25 -8.29 -17.82
C THR A 220 -7.29 -7.74 -16.39
N LEU A 221 -6.20 -7.80 -15.62
CA LEU A 221 -6.13 -7.25 -14.26
C LEU A 221 -6.11 -5.71 -14.27
N THR A 222 -5.41 -5.12 -15.23
CA THR A 222 -5.38 -3.65 -15.37
C THR A 222 -6.74 -3.12 -15.81
N GLU A 223 -7.38 -3.79 -16.79
CA GLU A 223 -8.74 -3.50 -17.22
C GLU A 223 -9.75 -3.68 -16.08
N PHE A 224 -9.61 -4.73 -15.27
CA PHE A 224 -10.46 -4.94 -14.10
C PHE A 224 -10.33 -3.80 -13.07
N VAL A 225 -9.11 -3.37 -12.75
CA VAL A 225 -8.90 -2.26 -11.81
C VAL A 225 -9.50 -0.96 -12.35
N VAL A 226 -9.29 -0.66 -13.64
CA VAL A 226 -9.89 0.50 -14.30
C VAL A 226 -11.42 0.43 -14.26
N ASP A 227 -12.00 -0.72 -14.59
CA ASP A 227 -13.45 -0.93 -14.56
C ASP A 227 -14.02 -0.75 -13.14
N VAL A 228 -13.33 -1.26 -12.12
CA VAL A 228 -13.72 -1.03 -10.71
C VAL A 228 -13.64 0.46 -10.36
N GLU A 229 -12.55 1.15 -10.72
CA GLU A 229 -12.37 2.59 -10.46
C GLU A 229 -13.49 3.41 -11.14
N GLU A 230 -13.82 3.13 -12.39
CA GLU A 230 -14.88 3.82 -13.15
C GLU A 230 -16.28 3.55 -12.61
N ARG A 231 -16.52 2.36 -12.04
CA ARG A 231 -17.81 2.03 -11.42
C ARG A 231 -18.01 2.73 -10.09
N LEU A 232 -16.96 3.00 -9.32
CA LEU A 232 -17.06 3.56 -7.97
C LEU A 232 -17.30 5.06 -8.03
N THR A 233 -18.17 5.56 -7.14
CA THR A 233 -18.25 7.02 -6.90
C THR A 233 -17.10 7.42 -5.96
N ASP A 234 -16.70 8.69 -5.96
CA ASP A 234 -15.64 9.20 -5.08
C ASP A 234 -15.84 8.78 -3.60
N ARG A 235 -17.05 8.98 -3.06
CA ARG A 235 -17.37 8.58 -1.67
C ARG A 235 -17.28 7.07 -1.41
N GLN A 236 -17.50 6.24 -2.43
CA GLN A 236 -17.41 4.78 -2.34
C GLN A 236 -15.96 4.32 -2.41
N GLN A 237 -15.16 4.90 -3.32
CA GLN A 237 -13.72 4.66 -3.38
C GLN A 237 -13.05 5.11 -2.09
N GLN A 238 -13.39 6.30 -1.59
CA GLN A 238 -12.88 6.83 -0.33
C GLN A 238 -13.17 5.87 0.83
N ALA A 239 -14.42 5.40 0.97
CA ALA A 239 -14.79 4.45 2.02
C ALA A 239 -14.04 3.12 1.92
N LEU A 240 -13.90 2.56 0.71
CA LEU A 240 -13.22 1.29 0.49
C LEU A 240 -11.71 1.37 0.77
N THR A 241 -11.02 2.32 0.15
CA THR A 241 -9.56 2.51 0.31
C THR A 241 -9.20 2.79 1.76
N THR A 242 -9.99 3.64 2.43
CA THR A 242 -9.72 3.95 3.84
C THR A 242 -9.99 2.77 4.77
N ALA A 243 -11.05 2.00 4.53
CA ALA A 243 -11.32 0.78 5.30
C ALA A 243 -10.19 -0.25 5.16
N VAL A 244 -9.66 -0.43 3.94
CA VAL A 244 -8.50 -1.31 3.71
C VAL A 244 -7.26 -0.78 4.43
N ALA A 245 -6.90 0.49 4.24
CA ALA A 245 -5.73 1.09 4.87
C ALA A 245 -5.79 1.06 6.41
N ALA A 246 -6.98 1.24 6.98
CA ALA A 246 -7.23 1.21 8.42
C ALA A 246 -7.34 -0.21 9.01
N GLY A 247 -7.15 -1.27 8.21
CA GLY A 247 -7.19 -2.64 8.71
C GLY A 247 -8.58 -3.10 9.16
N TYR A 248 -9.66 -2.50 8.63
CA TYR A 248 -11.05 -2.84 8.97
C TYR A 248 -11.41 -4.30 8.66
N PHE A 249 -10.76 -4.86 7.64
CA PHE A 249 -10.99 -6.21 7.17
C PHE A 249 -10.05 -7.25 7.81
N GLU A 250 -9.09 -6.82 8.63
CA GLU A 250 -8.09 -7.70 9.26
C GLU A 250 -8.65 -8.46 10.47
N TRP A 251 -7.96 -9.52 10.87
CA TRP A 251 -8.25 -10.27 12.10
C TRP A 251 -6.99 -10.42 12.99
N PRO A 252 -7.01 -9.95 14.25
CA PRO A 252 -8.04 -9.10 14.85
C PRO A 252 -8.14 -7.75 14.13
N ARG A 253 -9.35 -7.15 14.09
CA ARG A 253 -9.54 -5.83 13.46
C ARG A 253 -8.71 -4.78 14.17
N GLU A 254 -8.00 -3.98 13.40
CA GLU A 254 -7.21 -2.86 13.92
C GLU A 254 -8.05 -1.61 14.17
N THR A 255 -9.10 -1.40 13.36
CA THR A 255 -10.02 -0.27 13.48
C THR A 255 -11.46 -0.75 13.29
N ASP A 256 -12.40 -0.23 14.08
CA ASP A 256 -13.81 -0.57 13.93
C ASP A 256 -14.59 0.39 13.00
N GLY A 257 -15.85 0.06 12.71
CA GLY A 257 -16.69 0.83 11.80
C GLY A 257 -17.23 2.14 12.40
N ASP A 258 -17.27 2.27 13.72
CA ASP A 258 -17.67 3.50 14.41
C ASP A 258 -16.53 4.53 14.35
N GLU A 259 -15.30 4.09 14.63
CA GLU A 259 -14.07 4.90 14.52
C GLU A 259 -13.86 5.40 13.09
N LEU A 260 -14.04 4.52 12.09
CA LEU A 260 -13.97 4.91 10.69
C LEU A 260 -15.07 5.90 10.30
N ALA A 261 -16.30 5.72 10.76
CA ALA A 261 -17.35 6.68 10.45
C ALA A 261 -17.07 8.07 11.08
N ALA A 262 -16.57 8.08 12.31
CA ALA A 262 -16.16 9.30 13.01
C ALA A 262 -15.04 10.02 12.27
N SER A 263 -14.02 9.30 11.78
CA SER A 263 -12.92 9.91 11.03
C SER A 263 -13.37 10.49 9.68
N PHE A 264 -14.49 10.04 9.13
CA PHE A 264 -15.11 10.63 7.94
C PHE A 264 -16.06 11.81 8.24
N GLY A 265 -16.42 12.02 9.50
CA GLY A 265 -17.42 13.03 9.89
C GLY A 265 -18.84 12.68 9.46
N VAL A 266 -19.15 11.38 9.30
CA VAL A 266 -20.47 10.90 8.87
C VAL A 266 -21.04 9.91 9.88
N ALA A 267 -22.35 9.68 9.83
CA ALA A 267 -22.97 8.63 10.64
C ALA A 267 -22.47 7.24 10.21
N ARG A 268 -22.37 6.31 11.17
CA ARG A 268 -21.99 4.91 10.93
C ARG A 268 -22.81 4.27 9.80
N SER A 269 -24.11 4.52 9.77
CA SER A 269 -25.01 4.02 8.72
C SER A 269 -24.60 4.51 7.32
N THR A 270 -24.23 5.78 7.19
CA THR A 270 -23.79 6.38 5.92
C THR A 270 -22.45 5.79 5.46
N PHE A 271 -21.46 5.66 6.35
CA PHE A 271 -20.19 5.01 6.02
C PHE A 271 -20.41 3.56 5.55
N HIS A 272 -21.17 2.77 6.31
CA HIS A 272 -21.49 1.39 5.94
C HIS A 272 -22.28 1.30 4.63
N GLN A 273 -23.15 2.27 4.33
CA GLN A 273 -23.86 2.33 3.05
C GLN A 273 -22.89 2.52 1.88
N HIS A 274 -21.95 3.47 1.98
CA HIS A 274 -20.91 3.69 0.97
C HIS A 274 -20.01 2.47 0.81
N LEU A 275 -19.52 1.90 1.93
CA LEU A 275 -18.66 0.72 1.90
C LEU A 275 -19.37 -0.50 1.29
N ARG A 276 -20.63 -0.77 1.66
CA ARG A 276 -21.40 -1.88 1.06
C ARG A 276 -21.71 -1.66 -0.41
N ALA A 277 -21.95 -0.42 -0.82
CA ALA A 277 -22.14 -0.10 -2.24
C ALA A 277 -20.83 -0.30 -3.03
N ALA A 278 -19.70 0.11 -2.46
CA ALA A 278 -18.38 -0.09 -3.04
C ALA A 278 -18.06 -1.59 -3.21
N LEU A 279 -18.21 -2.37 -2.14
CA LEU A 279 -18.00 -3.82 -2.15
C LEU A 279 -18.92 -4.52 -3.15
N ARG A 280 -20.19 -4.09 -3.28
CA ARG A 280 -21.10 -4.66 -4.29
C ARG A 280 -20.60 -4.42 -5.71
N LYS A 281 -20.09 -3.23 -6.02
CA LYS A 281 -19.57 -2.90 -7.34
C LYS A 281 -18.27 -3.67 -7.64
N LEU A 282 -17.38 -3.79 -6.66
CA LEU A 282 -16.17 -4.59 -6.76
C LEU A 282 -16.48 -6.07 -7.00
N LEU A 283 -17.41 -6.63 -6.23
CA LEU A 283 -17.84 -8.02 -6.39
C LEU A 283 -18.53 -8.27 -7.74
N ALA A 284 -19.33 -7.31 -8.23
CA ALA A 284 -19.96 -7.41 -9.55
C ALA A 284 -18.92 -7.37 -10.68
N ALA A 285 -17.95 -6.44 -10.61
CA ALA A 285 -16.86 -6.40 -11.58
C ALA A 285 -16.02 -7.70 -11.55
N PHE A 286 -15.85 -8.28 -10.37
CA PHE A 286 -15.10 -9.53 -10.20
C PHE A 286 -15.85 -10.71 -10.82
N ASP A 287 -17.17 -10.78 -10.60
CA ASP A 287 -18.04 -11.77 -11.24
C ASP A 287 -18.02 -11.63 -12.78
N ASP A 288 -18.11 -10.40 -13.29
CA ASP A 288 -17.99 -10.10 -14.72
C ASP A 288 -16.62 -10.53 -15.30
N ALA A 289 -15.53 -10.36 -14.53
CA ALA A 289 -14.19 -10.70 -14.95
C ALA A 289 -13.94 -12.21 -15.00
N ILE A 290 -14.50 -12.97 -14.06
CA ILE A 290 -14.38 -14.45 -14.03
C ILE A 290 -15.33 -15.13 -15.03
N ALA A 291 -16.43 -14.47 -15.41
CA ALA A 291 -17.37 -14.99 -16.41
C ALA A 291 -16.84 -14.92 -17.86
N ARG A 292 -15.71 -14.25 -18.10
CA ARG A 292 -15.04 -14.13 -19.41
C ARG A 292 -14.02 -15.24 -19.63
#